data_AF-A0A930WC34-F1
#
_entry.id   AF-A0A930WC34-F1
#
_cell.length_a   1.000
_cell.length_b   1.000
_cell.length_c   1.000
_cell.angle_alpha   90.00
_cell.angle_beta   90.00
_cell.angle_gamma   90.00
#
_symmetry.space_group_name_H-M   'P 1'
#
loop_
_entity.id
_entity.type
_entity.pdbx_description
1 polymer ?
#
loop_
_entity_poly.entity_id
_entity_poly.type
_entity_poly.pdbx_seq_one_letter_code
_entity_poly.pdbx_strand_id
1 'polypeptide(L)'
;YTASGDAEGTLGGLVRQGRADTFPQLLRRAVTHAKICSNDPVCMMSHGQGRDSLNLAACHACALLPETCCERGNMLLDRGMIVGTYEHPEIGFWKDLR
;
A
#
# COMPACT_ATOMS: atom_id res chain seq x y z
N TYR A 1 -15.02 13.25 -14.77
CA TYR A 1 -14.57 13.46 -16.16
C TYR A 1 -15.00 12.23 -16.94
N THR A 2 -15.83 12.49 -17.94
CA THR A 2 -16.78 11.58 -18.59
C THR A 2 -16.11 10.46 -19.36
N ALA A 3 -16.66 9.26 -19.22
CA ALA A 3 -16.39 8.12 -20.07
C ALA A 3 -16.85 8.43 -21.50
N SER A 4 -15.89 8.43 -22.43
CA SER A 4 -16.11 8.42 -23.87
C SER A 4 -16.48 6.99 -24.28
N GLY A 5 -17.60 6.83 -24.98
CA GLY A 5 -18.26 5.54 -25.24
C GLY A 5 -17.61 4.58 -26.23
N ASP A 6 -16.43 4.87 -26.79
CA ASP A 6 -15.91 4.11 -27.94
C ASP A 6 -14.50 3.52 -27.72
N ALA A 7 -14.12 3.28 -26.47
CA ALA A 7 -13.00 2.42 -26.14
C ALA A 7 -13.32 1.71 -24.82
N GLU A 8 -14.02 0.58 -24.89
CA GLU A 8 -13.91 -0.45 -23.86
C GLU A 8 -12.45 -0.92 -23.84
N GLY A 9 -11.57 -0.13 -23.23
CA GLY A 9 -10.22 -0.51 -22.95
C GLY A 9 -10.29 -1.76 -22.10
N THR A 10 -9.99 -2.91 -22.71
CA THR A 10 -10.04 -4.18 -22.00
C THR A 10 -9.19 -4.06 -20.73
N LEU A 11 -9.71 -4.52 -19.59
CA LEU A 11 -8.93 -4.65 -18.36
C LEU A 11 -7.81 -5.72 -18.51
N GLY A 12 -7.56 -6.23 -19.72
CA GLY A 12 -6.56 -7.23 -20.05
C GLY A 12 -5.15 -6.83 -19.60
N GLY A 13 -4.81 -5.54 -19.63
CA GLY A 13 -3.56 -5.03 -19.07
C GLY A 13 -3.43 -5.26 -17.56
N LEU A 14 -4.52 -5.08 -16.81
CA LEU A 14 -4.58 -5.34 -15.36
C LEU A 14 -4.61 -6.84 -15.06
N VAL A 15 -5.40 -7.61 -15.82
CA VAL A 15 -5.43 -9.07 -15.72
C VAL A 15 -4.03 -9.66 -15.96
N ARG A 16 -3.25 -9.08 -16.88
CA ARG A 16 -1.87 -9.49 -17.14
C ARG A 16 -0.96 -9.25 -15.93
N GLN A 17 -1.16 -8.20 -15.14
CA GLN A 17 -0.34 -7.95 -13.94
C GLN A 17 -0.49 -9.06 -12.88
N GLY A 18 -1.61 -9.77 -12.85
CA GLY A 18 -1.85 -10.89 -11.94
C GLY A 18 -1.22 -12.22 -12.39
N ARG A 19 -0.58 -12.28 -13.56
CA ARG A 19 0.05 -13.51 -14.08
C ARG A 19 1.37 -13.80 -13.36
N ALA A 20 1.71 -15.09 -13.24
CA ALA A 20 2.87 -15.55 -12.47
C ALA A 20 4.23 -15.01 -12.97
N ASP A 21 4.33 -14.65 -14.24
CA ASP A 21 5.52 -14.03 -14.84
C ASP A 21 5.66 -12.54 -14.52
N THR A 22 4.57 -11.88 -14.10
CA THR A 22 4.53 -10.42 -13.87
C THR A 22 4.31 -10.06 -12.39
N PHE A 23 3.37 -10.72 -11.73
CA PHE A 23 2.94 -10.40 -10.37
C PHE A 23 4.09 -10.38 -9.33
N PRO A 24 5.06 -11.31 -9.34
CA PRO A 24 6.15 -11.27 -8.36
C PRO A 24 6.95 -9.97 -8.41
N GLN A 25 7.16 -9.39 -9.60
CA GLN A 25 7.87 -8.12 -9.74
C GLN A 25 7.04 -6.96 -9.21
N LEU A 26 5.73 -6.96 -9.47
CA LEU A 26 4.80 -5.97 -8.94
C LEU A 26 4.78 -5.99 -7.41
N LEU A 27 4.68 -7.18 -6.81
CA LEU A 27 4.70 -7.36 -5.36
C LEU A 27 6.01 -6.86 -4.74
N ARG A 28 7.17 -7.21 -5.33
CA ARG A 28 8.47 -6.70 -4.87
C ARG A 28 8.53 -5.18 -4.91
N ARG A 29 8.05 -4.56 -5.99
CA ARG A 29 7.99 -3.09 -6.10
C ARG A 29 7.09 -2.47 -5.05
N ALA A 30 5.92 -3.06 -4.79
CA ALA A 30 4.99 -2.59 -3.76
C ALA A 30 5.63 -2.63 -2.36
N VAL A 31 6.30 -3.74 -2.02
CA VAL A 31 7.03 -3.87 -0.74
C VAL A 31 8.18 -2.87 -0.65
N THR A 32 8.95 -2.67 -1.72
CA THR A 32 10.02 -1.66 -1.75
C THR A 32 9.48 -0.25 -1.59
N HIS A 33 8.37 0.09 -2.25
CA HIS A 33 7.69 1.39 -2.08
C HIS A 33 7.18 1.58 -0.65
N ALA A 34 6.71 0.52 0.00
CA ALA A 34 6.25 0.58 1.38
C ALA A 34 7.35 0.97 2.39
N LYS A 35 8.64 0.96 2.01
CA LYS A 35 9.76 1.38 2.88
C LYS A 35 9.76 2.87 3.21
N ILE A 36 9.22 3.73 2.34
CA ILE A 36 9.21 5.19 2.56
C ILE A 36 7.85 5.82 2.24
N CYS A 37 7.49 6.84 3.00
CA CYS A 37 6.34 7.70 2.78
C CYS A 37 6.82 9.15 2.71
N SER A 38 6.20 9.97 1.85
CA SER A 38 6.49 11.41 1.80
C SER A 38 6.18 12.15 3.10
N ASN A 39 5.34 11.56 3.96
CA ASN A 39 4.98 12.12 5.27
C ASN A 39 5.83 11.54 6.41
N ASP A 40 6.90 10.81 6.11
CA ASP A 40 7.84 10.41 7.15
C ASP A 40 8.64 11.63 7.67
N PRO A 41 8.99 11.65 8.97
CA PRO A 41 8.85 10.56 9.95
C PRO A 41 7.48 10.49 10.64
N VAL A 42 6.62 11.50 10.47
CA VAL A 42 5.33 11.62 11.18
C VAL A 42 4.42 10.41 10.90
N CYS A 43 4.39 9.93 9.66
CA CYS A 43 3.62 8.75 9.29
C CYS A 43 4.15 7.50 10.01
N MET A 44 5.45 7.17 9.87
CA MET A 44 6.06 5.99 10.47
C MET A 44 5.98 5.97 12.00
N MET A 45 6.08 7.13 12.65
CA MET A 45 6.06 7.25 14.12
C MET A 45 4.65 7.43 14.71
N SER A 46 3.60 7.33 13.89
CA SER A 46 2.23 7.51 14.36
C SER A 46 1.80 6.35 15.27
N HIS A 47 1.33 6.70 16.48
CA HIS A 47 0.70 5.75 17.41
C HIS A 47 -0.82 5.63 17.20
N GLY A 48 -1.36 6.24 16.15
CA GLY A 48 -2.79 6.28 15.88
C GLY A 48 -3.16 7.41 14.91
N GLN A 49 -3.68 7.06 13.74
CA GLN A 49 -4.21 7.99 12.75
C GLN A 49 -5.38 7.39 11.96
N GLY A 50 -5.98 8.21 11.10
CA GLY A 50 -7.14 7.79 10.32
C GLY A 50 -8.40 7.66 11.18
N ARG A 51 -9.35 6.87 10.69
CA ARG A 51 -10.63 6.66 11.36
C ARG A 51 -10.44 5.93 12.70
N ASP A 52 -11.05 6.47 13.75
CA ASP A 52 -10.99 5.96 15.11
C ASP A 52 -9.56 5.77 15.67
N SER A 53 -8.56 6.46 15.07
CA SER A 53 -7.13 6.31 15.39
C SER A 53 -6.60 4.87 15.25
N LEU A 54 -7.20 4.06 14.37
CA LEU A 54 -6.91 2.64 14.22
C LEU A 54 -5.75 2.30 13.26
N ASN A 55 -5.11 3.29 12.64
CA ASN A 55 -3.95 3.07 11.79
C ASN A 55 -2.66 3.49 12.49
N LEU A 56 -1.57 2.77 12.24
CA LEU A 56 -0.22 3.16 12.63
C LEU A 56 0.49 3.82 11.44
N ALA A 57 1.50 3.22 10.80
CA ALA A 57 2.20 3.82 9.67
C ALA A 57 1.41 3.72 8.34
N ALA A 58 0.22 4.31 8.28
CA ALA A 58 -0.64 4.31 7.11
C ALA A 58 -1.39 5.65 6.92
N CYS A 59 -1.15 6.30 5.78
CA CYS A 59 -1.80 7.56 5.39
C CYS A 59 -2.11 7.60 3.89
N HIS A 60 -2.74 8.69 3.42
CA HIS A 60 -3.12 8.88 2.02
C HIS A 60 -1.94 8.85 1.04
N ALA A 61 -0.72 9.12 1.50
CA ALA A 61 0.46 9.11 0.66
C ALA A 61 1.07 7.71 0.46
N CYS A 62 0.66 6.68 1.21
CA CYS A 62 1.30 5.36 1.14
C CYS A 62 0.36 4.15 1.11
N ALA A 63 -0.70 4.13 1.94
CA ALA A 63 -1.43 2.88 2.22
C ALA A 63 -2.93 3.00 2.03
N LEU A 64 -3.50 4.20 2.17
CA LEU A 64 -4.95 4.35 2.02
C LEU A 64 -5.33 4.29 0.54
N LEU A 65 -6.40 3.54 0.27
CA LEU A 65 -7.01 3.42 -1.05
C LEU A 65 -8.21 4.37 -1.16
N PRO A 66 -8.77 4.60 -2.37
CA PRO A 66 -10.10 5.21 -2.48
C PRO A 66 -11.10 4.48 -1.57
N GLU A 67 -11.98 5.22 -0.90
CA GLU A 67 -12.84 4.69 0.17
C GLU A 67 -13.66 3.47 -0.27
N THR A 68 -14.19 3.50 -1.49
CA THR A 68 -15.00 2.42 -2.08
C THR A 68 -14.19 1.16 -2.43
N CYS A 69 -12.86 1.21 -2.36
CA CYS A 69 -11.96 0.10 -2.68
C CYS A 69 -11.52 -0.71 -1.46
N CYS A 70 -11.77 -0.22 -0.23
CA CYS A 70 -11.38 -0.93 0.99
C CYS A 70 -12.63 -1.38 1.75
N GLU A 71 -12.87 -2.69 1.80
CA GLU A 71 -14.00 -3.28 2.53
C GLU A 71 -13.98 -2.97 4.04
N ARG A 72 -12.78 -2.69 4.58
CA ARG A 72 -12.58 -2.29 5.98
C ARG A 72 -12.51 -0.77 6.17
N GLY A 73 -12.81 0.02 5.14
CA GLY A 73 -12.85 1.48 5.22
C GLY A 73 -11.52 2.11 5.63
N ASN A 74 -10.39 1.58 5.14
CA ASN A 74 -9.04 2.08 5.41
C ASN A 74 -8.66 2.10 6.91
N MET A 75 -9.13 1.12 7.69
CA MET A 75 -8.79 0.95 9.11
C MET A 75 -7.86 -0.26 9.32
N LEU A 76 -7.14 -0.26 10.45
CA LEU A 76 -6.23 -1.33 10.89
C LEU A 76 -5.04 -1.54 9.95
N LEU A 77 -4.54 -0.45 9.37
CA LEU A 77 -3.43 -0.47 8.42
C LEU A 77 -2.13 -0.01 9.08
N ASP A 78 -1.05 -0.72 8.76
CA ASP A 78 0.30 -0.39 9.17
C ASP A 78 1.33 -0.95 8.19
N ARG A 79 2.08 -0.08 7.49
CA ARG A 79 3.17 -0.57 6.62
C ARG A 79 4.39 -1.02 7.42
N GLY A 80 4.51 -0.65 8.69
CA GLY A 80 5.54 -1.17 9.59
C GLY A 80 5.49 -2.70 9.74
N MET A 81 4.30 -3.31 9.69
CA MET A 81 4.15 -4.77 9.62
C MET A 81 4.83 -5.39 8.39
N ILE A 82 4.89 -4.66 7.27
CA ILE A 82 5.40 -5.16 5.99
C ILE A 82 6.93 -5.01 5.94
N VAL A 83 7.44 -3.82 6.28
CA VAL A 83 8.83 -3.42 6.05
C VAL A 83 9.65 -3.15 7.31
N GLY A 84 9.02 -3.23 8.48
CA GLY A 84 9.60 -2.80 9.75
C GLY A 84 9.50 -1.29 9.95
N THR A 85 9.91 -0.82 11.14
CA THR A 85 10.08 0.61 11.42
C THR A 85 11.56 1.00 11.28
N TYR A 86 11.86 2.30 11.39
CA TYR A 86 13.26 2.76 11.38
C TYR A 86 14.06 2.27 12.60
N GLU A 87 13.40 2.10 13.73
CA GLU A 87 14.01 1.62 14.98
C GLU A 87 14.07 0.09 15.03
N HIS A 88 13.04 -0.56 14.47
CA HIS A 88 12.87 -2.01 14.49
C HIS A 88 12.63 -2.55 13.07
N PRO A 89 13.65 -2.56 12.20
CA PRO A 89 13.51 -3.11 10.84
C PRO A 89 13.24 -4.63 10.84
N GLU A 90 13.60 -5.33 11.91
CA GLU A 90 13.50 -6.79 12.06
C GLU A 90 12.09 -7.34 12.26
N ILE A 91 11.11 -6.48 12.57
CA ILE A 91 9.71 -6.89 12.77
C ILE A 91 8.94 -6.99 11.45
N GLY A 92 9.47 -6.41 10.37
CA GLY A 92 8.83 -6.43 9.06
C GLY A 92 8.74 -7.85 8.48
N PHE A 93 7.55 -8.24 8.01
CA PHE A 93 7.32 -9.57 7.42
C PHE A 93 8.22 -9.83 6.20
N TRP A 94 8.51 -8.80 5.39
CA TRP A 94 9.40 -8.88 4.23
C TRP A 94 10.78 -8.23 4.47
N LYS A 95 11.30 -8.24 5.69
CA LYS A 95 12.62 -7.66 6.01
C LYS A 95 13.77 -8.20 5.14
N ASP A 96 13.69 -9.45 4.71
CA ASP A 96 14.71 -10.10 3.89
C ASP A 96 14.57 -9.79 2.39
N LEU A 97 13.49 -9.11 1.99
CA LEU A 97 13.23 -8.72 0.61
C LEU A 97 14.02 -7.45 0.27
N ARG A 98 15.20 -7.68 -0.29
CA ARG A 98 16.04 -6.66 -0.91
C ARG A 98 15.53 -6.29 -2.30
#